data_AF-A0A951TVJ7-F1
#
_entry.id   AF-A0A951TVJ7-F1
#
_cell.length_a   1.000
_cell.length_b   1.000
_cell.length_c   1.000
_cell.angle_alpha   90.00
_cell.angle_beta   90.00
_cell.angle_gamma   90.00
#
_symmetry.space_group_name_H-M   'P 1'
#
loop_
_entity.id
_entity.type
_entity.pdbx_description
1 polymer ?
#
loop_
_entity_poly.entity_id
_entity_poly.type
_entity_poly.pdbx_seq_one_letter_code
_entity_poly.pdbx_strand_id
1 'polypeptide(L)'
;MTELPLSELIITATQLNDSQADWHFHLLTPMCTLNAKPQYALVLEDIGTSKNYVSYQAIKPFAASNQLAKMLHGSGMIDPTGHIKAAELAPDEKPIYNHARLLTDQQRPWHHHMLFPNCAYNKHAPKWTLLFEDQSDTQVTSLVSDTEPTLLLTGLEQLFYRR
;
A
#
# COMPACT_ATOMS: atom_id res chain seq x y z
N MET A 1 2.73 3.98 -18.39
CA MET A 1 3.44 4.33 -17.13
C MET A 1 4.80 4.87 -17.50
N THR A 2 5.18 6.01 -16.94
CA THR A 2 6.44 6.72 -17.25
C THR A 2 7.46 6.44 -16.15
N GLU A 3 8.67 6.02 -16.51
CA GLU A 3 9.72 5.78 -15.54
C GLU A 3 10.41 7.10 -15.13
N LEU A 4 10.56 7.34 -13.82
CA LEU A 4 11.22 8.50 -13.25
C LEU A 4 12.31 8.09 -12.24
N PRO A 5 13.38 8.89 -12.09
CA PRO A 5 14.24 8.82 -10.91
C PRO A 5 13.42 8.96 -9.62
N LEU A 6 13.83 8.26 -8.57
CA LEU A 6 13.09 8.27 -7.29
C LEU A 6 12.88 9.68 -6.73
N SER A 7 13.89 10.54 -6.85
CA SER A 7 13.80 11.95 -6.42
C SER A 7 12.73 12.72 -7.18
N GLU A 8 12.60 12.51 -8.49
CA GLU A 8 11.59 13.18 -9.31
C GLU A 8 10.18 12.65 -9.02
N LEU A 9 10.06 11.34 -8.75
CA LEU A 9 8.79 10.74 -8.33
C LEU A 9 8.31 11.34 -7.00
N ILE A 10 9.20 11.51 -6.02
CA ILE A 10 8.88 12.16 -4.73
C ILE A 10 8.49 13.63 -4.96
N ILE A 11 9.24 14.38 -5.77
CA ILE A 11 8.88 15.78 -6.11
C ILE A 11 7.48 15.84 -6.73
N THR A 12 7.18 14.94 -7.67
CA THR A 12 5.86 14.86 -8.32
C THR A 12 4.77 14.58 -7.30
N ALA A 13 4.97 13.62 -6.40
CA ALA A 13 4.00 13.30 -5.36
C ALA A 13 3.78 14.48 -4.39
N THR A 14 4.83 15.20 -4.01
CA THR A 14 4.71 16.41 -3.19
C THR A 14 3.89 17.49 -3.89
N GLN A 15 4.13 17.73 -5.19
CA GLN A 15 3.36 18.70 -5.96
C GLN A 15 1.87 18.33 -6.07
N LEU A 16 1.56 17.05 -6.28
CA LEU A 16 0.18 16.55 -6.29
C LEU A 16 -0.47 16.76 -4.92
N ASN A 17 0.24 16.45 -3.84
CA ASN A 17 -0.23 16.63 -2.48
C ASN A 17 -0.49 18.11 -2.15
N ASP A 18 0.45 19.00 -2.45
CA ASP A 18 0.37 20.44 -2.16
C ASP A 18 -0.75 21.12 -2.96
N SER A 19 -1.05 20.60 -4.16
CA SER A 19 -2.16 21.07 -4.99
C SER A 19 -3.51 20.42 -4.65
N GLN A 20 -3.55 19.55 -3.63
CA GLN A 20 -4.74 18.77 -3.25
C GLN A 20 -5.34 17.96 -4.40
N ALA A 21 -4.48 17.50 -5.33
CA ALA A 21 -4.90 16.62 -6.42
C ALA A 21 -5.26 15.23 -5.88
N ASP A 22 -6.09 14.49 -6.62
CA ASP A 22 -6.31 13.08 -6.35
C ASP A 22 -5.10 12.28 -6.80
N TRP A 23 -4.37 11.71 -5.84
CA TRP A 23 -3.21 10.86 -6.11
C TRP A 23 -3.19 9.65 -5.18
N HIS A 24 -2.52 8.60 -5.62
CA HIS A 24 -2.27 7.39 -4.84
C HIS A 24 -0.90 6.81 -5.18
N PHE A 25 -0.38 5.89 -4.38
CA PHE A 25 0.90 5.25 -4.67
C PHE A 25 0.96 3.80 -4.20
N HIS A 26 1.86 3.03 -4.79
CA HIS A 26 2.12 1.65 -4.39
C HIS A 26 3.62 1.40 -4.28
N LEU A 27 4.04 0.74 -3.20
CA LEU A 27 5.35 0.11 -3.13
C LEU A 27 5.21 -1.35 -3.56
N LEU A 28 5.59 -1.71 -4.78
CA LEU A 28 5.60 -3.09 -5.24
C LEU A 28 6.93 -3.76 -4.86
N THR A 29 6.86 -4.94 -4.26
CA THR A 29 8.05 -5.76 -3.98
C THR A 29 8.41 -6.66 -5.17
N PRO A 30 9.63 -7.22 -5.26
CA PRO A 30 10.01 -8.10 -6.38
C PRO A 30 9.10 -9.33 -6.57
N MET A 31 8.40 -9.78 -5.52
CA MET A 31 7.48 -10.93 -5.58
C MET A 31 6.00 -10.52 -5.55
N CYS A 32 5.72 -9.22 -5.60
CA CYS A 32 4.35 -8.72 -5.64
C CYS A 32 3.67 -9.12 -6.95
N THR A 33 2.44 -9.62 -6.86
CA THR A 33 1.65 -10.06 -8.02
C THR A 33 1.26 -8.94 -8.98
N LEU A 34 1.31 -7.68 -8.52
CA LEU A 34 1.08 -6.49 -9.34
C LEU A 34 2.35 -6.00 -10.04
N ASN A 35 3.52 -6.55 -9.70
CA ASN A 35 4.80 -6.05 -10.19
C ASN A 35 5.19 -6.67 -11.53
N ALA A 36 5.52 -5.82 -12.49
CA ALA A 36 5.94 -6.24 -13.82
C ALA A 36 7.43 -6.63 -13.89
N LYS A 37 8.25 -6.22 -12.90
CA LYS A 37 9.70 -6.49 -12.88
C LYS A 37 10.12 -7.12 -11.54
N PRO A 38 11.15 -7.98 -11.51
CA PRO A 38 11.70 -8.56 -10.29
C PRO A 38 12.60 -7.55 -9.54
N GLN A 39 12.11 -6.32 -9.33
CA GLN A 39 12.76 -5.22 -8.63
C GLN A 39 11.73 -4.55 -7.71
N TYR A 40 12.18 -3.78 -6.72
CA TYR A 40 11.24 -2.91 -6.01
C TYR A 40 10.76 -1.83 -6.98
N ALA A 41 9.47 -1.51 -6.95
CA ALA A 41 8.91 -0.44 -7.76
C ALA A 41 8.09 0.49 -6.87
N LEU A 42 8.38 1.78 -6.88
CA LEU A 42 7.49 2.78 -6.31
C LEU A 42 6.67 3.36 -7.44
N VAL A 43 5.37 3.12 -7.42
CA VAL A 43 4.41 3.57 -8.44
C VAL A 43 3.62 4.73 -7.87
N LEU A 44 3.49 5.81 -8.63
CA LEU A 44 2.67 6.98 -8.31
C LEU A 44 1.57 7.10 -9.36
N GLU A 45 0.33 7.24 -8.91
CA GLU A 45 -0.84 7.45 -9.76
C GLU A 45 -1.37 8.86 -9.54
N ASP A 46 -1.31 9.70 -10.58
CA ASP A 46 -2.07 10.95 -10.68
C ASP A 46 -3.41 10.60 -11.31
N ILE A 47 -4.42 10.44 -10.45
CA ILE A 47 -5.77 10.07 -10.86
C ILE A 47 -6.38 11.17 -11.73
N GLY A 48 -6.21 12.43 -11.32
CA GLY A 48 -6.81 13.59 -11.97
C GLY A 48 -6.42 13.72 -13.44
N THR A 49 -5.17 13.39 -13.78
CA THR A 49 -4.69 13.40 -15.18
C THR A 49 -4.54 12.02 -15.81
N SER A 50 -4.89 10.95 -15.07
CA SER A 50 -4.69 9.56 -15.49
C SER A 50 -3.24 9.24 -15.92
N LYS A 51 -2.28 9.86 -15.23
CA LYS A 51 -0.84 9.65 -15.48
C LYS A 51 -0.24 8.82 -14.36
N ASN A 52 0.46 7.76 -14.75
CA ASN A 52 1.14 6.89 -13.80
C ASN A 52 2.65 6.95 -14.00
N TYR A 53 3.38 7.10 -12.90
CA TYR A 53 4.84 7.14 -12.84
C TYR A 53 5.38 5.96 -12.06
N VAL A 54 6.60 5.53 -12.35
CA VAL A 54 7.26 4.45 -11.62
C VAL A 54 8.74 4.72 -11.43
N SER A 55 9.29 4.31 -10.29
CA SER A 55 10.72 4.24 -10.07
C SER A 55 11.13 2.84 -9.62
N TYR A 56 12.00 2.19 -10.39
CA TYR A 56 12.53 0.87 -10.04
C TYR A 56 13.79 0.99 -9.19
N GLN A 57 13.87 0.19 -8.14
CA GLN A 57 14.92 0.24 -7.12
C GLN A 57 15.47 -1.16 -6.86
N ALA A 58 16.79 -1.25 -6.71
CA ALA A 58 17.45 -2.50 -6.35
C ALA A 58 17.18 -2.91 -4.89
N ILE A 59 16.97 -1.92 -4.02
CA ILE A 59 16.66 -2.08 -2.61
C ILE A 59 15.28 -1.49 -2.29
N LYS A 60 14.64 -1.96 -1.21
CA LYS A 60 13.34 -1.43 -0.76
C LYS A 60 13.48 0.08 -0.48
N PRO A 61 12.78 0.98 -1.20
CA PRO A 61 12.83 2.42 -0.96
C PRO A 61 11.97 2.81 0.26
N PHE A 62 12.29 2.24 1.42
CA PHE A 62 11.47 2.32 2.62
C PHE A 62 11.23 3.76 3.09
N ALA A 63 12.27 4.60 3.11
CA ALA A 63 12.16 6.00 3.50
C ALA A 63 11.18 6.78 2.61
N ALA A 64 11.28 6.58 1.28
CA ALA A 64 10.38 7.22 0.32
C ALA A 64 8.94 6.71 0.47
N SER A 65 8.74 5.39 0.56
CA SER A 65 7.40 4.80 0.76
C SER A 65 6.75 5.30 2.05
N ASN A 66 7.49 5.36 3.16
CA ASN A 66 7.00 5.87 4.43
C ASN A 66 6.65 7.36 4.35
N GLN A 67 7.47 8.16 3.65
CA GLN A 67 7.17 9.57 3.40
C GLN A 67 5.86 9.74 2.62
N LEU A 68 5.67 9.00 1.52
CA LEU A 68 4.44 9.07 0.73
C LEU A 68 3.21 8.59 1.51
N ALA A 69 3.33 7.51 2.27
CA ALA A 69 2.24 7.03 3.12
C ALA A 69 1.80 8.09 4.14
N LYS A 70 2.75 8.77 4.78
CA LYS A 70 2.45 9.88 5.72
C LYS A 70 1.81 11.08 5.04
N MET A 71 2.19 11.38 3.80
CA MET A 71 1.55 12.45 3.01
C MET A 71 0.10 12.07 2.67
N LEU A 72 -0.14 10.83 2.22
CA LEU A 72 -1.45 10.38 1.75
C LEU A 72 -2.46 10.19 2.90
N HIS A 73 -2.07 9.51 3.97
CA HIS A 73 -2.98 9.12 5.06
C HIS A 73 -2.85 10.00 6.31
N GLY A 74 -1.88 10.91 6.33
CA GLY A 74 -1.49 11.64 7.52
C GLY A 74 -0.57 10.81 8.44
N SER A 75 0.18 11.50 9.30
CA SER A 75 1.17 10.87 10.19
C SER A 75 0.55 9.94 11.25
N GLY A 76 -0.73 10.12 11.58
CA GLY A 76 -1.42 9.34 12.62
C GLY A 76 -1.72 7.89 12.23
N MET A 77 -1.84 7.58 10.93
CA MET A 77 -2.07 6.20 10.47
C MET A 77 -0.81 5.34 10.65
N ILE A 78 0.37 5.95 10.55
CA ILE A 78 1.68 5.31 10.67
C ILE A 78 2.30 5.60 12.03
N ASP A 79 1.60 5.20 13.08
CA ASP A 79 2.14 5.15 14.44
C ASP A 79 2.61 3.72 14.74
N PRO A 80 3.93 3.43 14.77
CA PRO A 80 4.43 2.10 15.09
C PRO A 80 4.14 1.68 16.54
N THR A 81 3.70 2.59 17.40
CA THR A 81 3.21 2.28 18.76
C THR A 81 1.68 2.12 18.79
N GLY A 82 1.00 2.51 17.71
CA GLY A 82 -0.43 2.33 17.55
C GLY A 82 -0.80 0.85 17.53
N HIS A 83 -1.90 0.51 18.20
CA HIS A 83 -2.45 -0.84 18.21
C HIS A 83 -3.96 -0.75 18.00
N ILE A 84 -4.45 -1.28 16.90
CA ILE A 84 -5.88 -1.54 16.75
C ILE A 84 -6.26 -2.80 17.55
N LYS A 85 -7.48 -2.86 18.07
CA LYS A 85 -7.97 -4.09 18.68
C LYS A 85 -8.64 -4.92 17.59
N ALA A 86 -8.16 -6.14 17.37
CA ALA A 86 -8.76 -7.06 16.40
C ALA A 86 -10.27 -7.32 16.65
N ALA A 87 -10.76 -7.09 17.87
CA ALA A 87 -12.19 -7.16 18.20
C ALA A 87 -13.05 -6.10 17.48
N GLU A 88 -12.46 -4.95 17.13
CA GLU A 88 -13.11 -3.80 16.49
C GLU A 88 -13.21 -3.96 14.97
N LEU A 89 -12.46 -4.89 14.38
CA LEU A 89 -12.51 -5.20 12.94
C LEU A 89 -13.82 -5.91 12.57
N ALA A 90 -14.24 -5.75 11.31
CA ALA A 90 -15.33 -6.54 10.75
C ALA A 90 -14.96 -8.05 10.69
N PRO A 91 -15.93 -8.97 10.71
CA PRO A 91 -15.66 -10.41 10.76
C PRO A 91 -14.77 -10.93 9.62
N ASP A 92 -14.90 -10.36 8.43
CA ASP A 92 -14.15 -10.67 7.20
C ASP A 92 -12.75 -10.00 7.14
N GLU A 93 -12.55 -8.92 7.88
CA GLU A 93 -11.25 -8.25 8.03
C GLU A 93 -10.31 -8.99 9.00
N LYS A 94 -10.87 -9.62 10.04
CA LYS A 94 -10.10 -10.30 11.11
C LYS A 94 -9.11 -11.34 10.60
N PRO A 95 -9.45 -12.24 9.64
CA PRO A 95 -8.50 -13.22 9.13
C PRO A 95 -7.25 -12.58 8.52
N ILE A 96 -7.41 -11.50 7.74
CA ILE A 96 -6.31 -10.79 7.10
C ILE A 96 -5.40 -10.17 8.15
N TYR A 97 -5.96 -9.42 9.10
CA TYR A 97 -5.18 -8.78 10.16
C TYR A 97 -4.43 -9.81 11.02
N ASN A 98 -5.10 -10.88 11.44
CA ASN A 98 -4.47 -11.94 12.23
C ASN A 98 -3.35 -12.64 11.47
N HIS A 99 -3.52 -12.84 10.16
CA HIS A 99 -2.47 -13.42 9.32
C HIS A 99 -1.26 -12.48 9.21
N ALA A 100 -1.48 -11.19 8.96
CA ALA A 100 -0.41 -10.18 8.93
C ALA A 100 0.36 -10.11 10.26
N ARG A 101 -0.35 -10.20 11.39
CA ARG A 101 0.25 -10.23 12.73
C ARG A 101 1.11 -11.48 12.91
N LEU A 102 0.58 -12.67 12.59
CA LEU A 102 1.32 -13.93 12.65
C LEU A 102 2.61 -13.88 11.83
N LEU A 103 2.53 -13.43 10.58
CA LEU A 103 3.71 -13.31 9.71
C LEU A 103 4.71 -12.27 10.25
N THR A 104 4.23 -11.23 10.93
CA THR A 104 5.09 -10.23 11.61
C THR A 104 5.79 -10.78 12.83
N ASP A 105 5.07 -11.48 13.70
CA ASP A 105 5.66 -12.11 14.88
C ASP A 105 6.71 -13.17 14.47
N GLN A 106 6.50 -13.84 13.33
CA GLN A 106 7.41 -14.84 12.75
C GLN A 106 8.52 -14.27 11.86
N GLN A 107 8.59 -12.94 11.68
CA GLN A 107 9.52 -12.27 10.75
C GLN A 107 9.43 -12.80 9.30
N ARG A 108 8.27 -13.33 8.90
CA ARG A 108 8.00 -13.78 7.54
C ARG A 108 7.60 -12.59 6.64
N PRO A 109 8.04 -12.59 5.38
CA PRO A 109 7.68 -11.52 4.45
C PRO A 109 6.20 -11.60 4.10
N TRP A 110 5.56 -10.43 4.07
CA TRP A 110 4.22 -10.24 3.54
C TRP A 110 4.10 -8.83 2.99
N HIS A 111 3.06 -8.61 2.19
CA HIS A 111 2.81 -7.32 1.58
C HIS A 111 1.31 -7.05 1.45
N HIS A 112 0.94 -5.79 1.28
CA HIS A 112 -0.46 -5.42 1.10
C HIS A 112 -0.59 -4.20 0.18
N HIS A 113 -1.76 -4.07 -0.42
CA HIS A 113 -2.15 -2.90 -1.20
C HIS A 113 -3.56 -2.46 -0.81
N MET A 114 -3.75 -1.16 -0.63
CA MET A 114 -5.09 -0.56 -0.70
C MET A 114 -5.30 -0.08 -2.12
N LEU A 115 -6.19 -0.73 -2.87
CA LEU A 115 -6.53 -0.33 -4.23
C LEU A 115 -7.80 0.54 -4.18
N PHE A 116 -7.62 1.81 -4.51
CA PHE A 116 -8.70 2.79 -4.54
C PHE A 116 -9.66 2.49 -5.70
N PRO A 117 -10.93 2.95 -5.66
CA PRO A 117 -11.91 2.74 -6.74
C PRO A 117 -11.42 3.07 -8.16
N ASN A 118 -10.52 4.05 -8.27
CA ASN A 118 -9.95 4.59 -9.49
C ASN A 118 -8.49 4.17 -9.75
N CYS A 119 -7.92 3.32 -8.90
CA CYS A 119 -6.57 2.80 -9.05
C CYS A 119 -6.48 1.94 -10.32
N ALA A 120 -5.39 2.10 -11.09
CA ALA A 120 -5.19 1.36 -12.34
C ALA A 120 -4.99 -0.15 -12.14
N TYR A 121 -4.64 -0.59 -10.92
CA TYR A 121 -4.52 -2.00 -10.56
C TYR A 121 -5.83 -2.61 -10.06
N ASN A 122 -6.86 -1.80 -9.78
CA ASN A 122 -8.10 -2.27 -9.19
C ASN A 122 -9.02 -2.92 -10.22
N LYS A 123 -9.14 -4.25 -10.16
CA LYS A 123 -10.05 -5.03 -11.02
C LYS A 123 -11.51 -5.04 -10.56
N HIS A 124 -11.79 -4.45 -9.40
CA HIS A 124 -13.12 -4.42 -8.78
C HIS A 124 -13.71 -3.02 -8.71
N ALA A 125 -13.22 -2.08 -9.53
CA ALA A 125 -13.81 -0.75 -9.65
C ALA A 125 -15.35 -0.84 -9.85
N PRO A 126 -16.16 0.00 -9.17
CA PRO A 126 -15.77 1.16 -8.36
C PRO A 126 -15.58 0.86 -6.86
N LYS A 127 -15.34 -0.41 -6.46
CA LYS A 127 -15.18 -0.79 -5.05
C LYS A 127 -13.75 -0.61 -4.57
N TRP A 128 -13.58 -0.44 -3.26
CA TRP A 128 -12.28 -0.53 -2.60
C TRP A 128 -11.82 -1.98 -2.56
N THR A 129 -10.54 -2.23 -2.81
CA THR A 129 -9.97 -3.58 -2.69
C THR A 129 -8.69 -3.55 -1.88
N LEU A 130 -8.67 -4.26 -0.75
CA LEU A 130 -7.44 -4.57 -0.05
C LEU A 130 -6.89 -5.89 -0.58
N LEU A 131 -5.67 -5.88 -1.11
CA LEU A 131 -4.93 -7.10 -1.43
C LEU A 131 -3.92 -7.38 -0.33
N PHE A 132 -3.87 -8.62 0.12
CA PHE A 132 -2.89 -9.12 1.08
C PHE A 132 -2.14 -10.30 0.48
N GLU A 133 -0.80 -10.24 0.53
CA GLU A 133 0.09 -11.23 -0.09
C GLU A 133 0.95 -11.88 1.00
N ASP A 134 0.75 -13.19 1.23
CA ASP A 134 1.75 -14.01 1.93
C ASP A 134 2.82 -14.40 0.91
N GLN A 135 3.99 -13.78 1.05
CA GLN A 135 5.10 -13.93 0.12
C GLN A 135 5.78 -15.29 0.19
N SER A 136 5.50 -16.09 1.20
CA SER A 136 6.08 -17.43 1.36
C SER A 136 5.23 -18.56 0.78
N ASP A 137 3.95 -18.33 0.54
CA ASP A 137 3.03 -19.33 -0.03
C ASP A 137 2.38 -18.86 -1.35
N THR A 138 2.78 -17.69 -1.87
CA THR A 138 2.22 -17.05 -3.08
C THR A 138 0.70 -16.83 -3.02
N GLN A 139 0.09 -16.99 -1.84
CA GLN A 139 -1.34 -16.78 -1.64
C GLN A 139 -1.64 -15.29 -1.60
N VAL A 140 -2.63 -14.89 -2.40
CA VAL A 140 -3.20 -13.54 -2.40
C VAL A 140 -4.64 -13.63 -1.89
N THR A 141 -4.93 -12.89 -0.84
CA THR A 141 -6.29 -12.68 -0.33
C THR A 141 -6.76 -11.29 -0.74
N SER A 142 -7.98 -11.19 -1.28
CA SER A 142 -8.62 -9.90 -1.57
C SER A 142 -9.82 -9.67 -0.65
N LEU A 143 -9.93 -8.46 -0.11
CA LEU A 143 -11.13 -7.96 0.56
C LEU A 143 -11.70 -6.83 -0.31
N VAL A 144 -12.90 -7.04 -0.84
CA VAL A 144 -13.60 -6.07 -1.69
C VAL A 144 -14.73 -5.44 -0.90
N SER A 145 -14.76 -4.11 -0.83
CA SER A 145 -15.71 -3.36 0.01
C SER A 145 -16.24 -2.12 -0.70
N ASP A 146 -17.47 -1.71 -0.35
CA ASP A 146 -18.07 -0.47 -0.86
C ASP A 146 -17.46 0.78 -0.20
N THR A 147 -16.82 0.63 0.96
CA THR A 147 -16.10 1.70 1.69
C THR A 147 -14.66 1.30 1.98
N GLU A 148 -13.77 2.27 2.14
CA GLU A 148 -12.40 2.01 2.57
C GLU A 148 -12.39 1.29 3.93
N PRO A 149 -11.71 0.13 4.07
CA PRO A 149 -11.60 -0.58 5.34
C PRO A 149 -10.52 0.07 6.21
N THR A 150 -10.73 1.33 6.59
CA THR A 150 -9.72 2.22 7.21
C THR A 150 -9.10 1.62 8.47
N LEU A 151 -9.89 0.94 9.31
CA LEU A 151 -9.38 0.35 10.54
C LEU A 151 -8.42 -0.82 10.26
N LEU A 152 -8.80 -1.71 9.34
CA LEU A 152 -7.91 -2.78 8.88
C LEU A 152 -6.64 -2.22 8.25
N LEU A 153 -6.77 -1.23 7.34
CA LEU A 153 -5.63 -0.59 6.68
C LEU A 153 -4.66 -0.01 7.71
N THR A 154 -5.16 0.77 8.66
CA THR A 154 -4.37 1.34 9.76
C THR A 154 -3.60 0.24 10.50
N GLY A 155 -4.26 -0.86 10.85
CA GLY A 155 -3.61 -1.98 11.53
C GLY A 155 -2.52 -2.64 10.69
N LEU A 156 -2.73 -2.81 9.38
CA LEU A 156 -1.73 -3.38 8.48
C LEU A 156 -0.53 -2.44 8.29
N GLU A 157 -0.76 -1.14 8.08
CA GLU A 157 0.32 -0.17 7.94
C GLU A 157 1.20 -0.12 9.19
N GLN A 158 0.59 -0.10 10.38
CA GLN A 158 1.32 -0.18 11.65
C GLN A 158 2.20 -1.42 11.73
N LEU A 159 1.70 -2.60 11.34
CA LEU A 159 2.49 -3.84 11.32
C LEU A 159 3.59 -3.81 10.25
N PHE A 160 3.32 -3.22 9.08
CA PHE A 160 4.24 -3.20 7.95
C PHE A 160 5.44 -2.26 8.18
N TYR A 161 5.20 -1.08 8.77
CA TYR A 161 6.22 -0.05 9.01
C TYR A 161 6.95 -0.18 10.36
N ARG A 162 6.57 -1.13 11.22
CA ARG A 162 7.33 -1.52 12.43
C ARG A 162 8.62 -2.28 12.13
N ARG A 163 8.78 -2.80 10.91
CA ARG A 163 9.86 -3.70 10.50
C ARG A 163 11.11 -2.97 10.04
#